data_AF-A0A3N5GJ89-F1
#
_entry.id   AF-A0A3N5GJ89-F1
#
_cell.length_a   1.000
_cell.length_b   1.000
_cell.length_c   1.000
_cell.angle_alpha   90.00
_cell.angle_beta   90.00
_cell.angle_gamma   90.00
#
_symmetry.space_group_name_H-M   'P 1'
#
loop_
_entity.id
_entity.type
_entity.pdbx_description
1 polymer ?
#
loop_
_entity_poly.entity_id
_entity_poly.type
_entity_poly.pdbx_seq_one_letter_code
_entity_poly.pdbx_strand_id
1 'polypeptide(L)'
;MRERLLELKALIAPYGAELKLVATIVGVVVVAMVLRSVVNRLLRRFFLSVADRAPTLEERRRIATVSKVSRHSVSAMIIIVGAMLVLNAIGISIAPILGAAGVAGIAVGFGAQ
;
A
#
# COMPACT_ATOMS: atom_id res chain seq x y z
N MET A 1 5.88 -23.16 39.26
CA MET A 1 6.32 -22.28 38.13
C MET A 1 5.53 -22.54 36.84
N ARG A 2 5.41 -23.79 36.36
CA ARG A 2 4.62 -24.13 35.15
C ARG A 2 3.11 -23.87 35.28
N GLU A 3 2.55 -24.02 36.47
CA GLU A 3 1.11 -23.77 36.72
C GLU A 3 0.74 -22.30 36.60
N ARG A 4 1.53 -21.37 37.15
CA ARG A 4 1.34 -19.91 36.94
C ARG A 4 1.44 -19.50 35.47
N LEU A 5 2.25 -20.18 34.66
CA LEU A 5 2.34 -19.93 33.22
C LEU A 5 1.09 -20.44 32.47
N LEU A 6 0.42 -21.48 32.97
CA LEU A 6 -0.81 -22.00 32.41
C LEU A 6 -2.01 -21.11 32.77
N GLU A 7 -2.09 -20.60 33.99
CA GLU A 7 -3.12 -19.62 34.39
C GLU A 7 -2.97 -18.28 33.64
N LEU A 8 -1.73 -17.80 33.44
CA LEU A 8 -1.47 -16.60 32.64
C LEU A 8 -1.89 -16.80 31.16
N LYS A 9 -1.56 -17.97 30.58
CA LYS A 9 -2.00 -18.31 29.22
C LYS A 9 -3.50 -18.47 29.12
N ALA A 10 -4.18 -19.03 30.12
CA ALA A 10 -5.63 -19.16 30.14
C ALA A 10 -6.35 -17.80 30.23
N LEU A 11 -5.74 -16.81 30.89
CA LEU A 11 -6.25 -15.44 30.98
C LEU A 11 -6.01 -14.61 29.70
N ILE A 12 -4.93 -14.89 28.96
CA ILE A 12 -4.56 -14.17 27.71
C ILE A 12 -5.12 -14.87 26.45
N ALA A 13 -5.35 -16.19 26.49
CA ALA A 13 -5.94 -16.99 25.43
C ALA A 13 -7.23 -16.40 24.83
N PRO A 14 -8.19 -15.88 25.61
CA PRO A 14 -9.40 -15.27 25.05
C PRO A 14 -9.14 -13.98 24.25
N TYR A 15 -8.08 -13.22 24.57
CA TYR A 15 -7.74 -11.95 23.90
C TYR A 15 -6.68 -12.08 22.81
N GLY A 16 -6.05 -13.26 22.67
CA GLY A 16 -4.98 -13.48 21.70
C GLY A 16 -5.42 -13.30 20.25
N ALA A 17 -6.68 -13.63 19.94
CA ALA A 17 -7.24 -13.44 18.60
C ALA A 17 -7.45 -11.96 18.26
N GLU A 18 -8.02 -11.19 19.20
CA GLU A 18 -8.25 -9.75 19.04
C GLU A 18 -6.93 -8.98 18.94
N LEU A 19 -5.95 -9.32 19.79
CA LEU A 19 -4.62 -8.71 19.74
C LEU A 19 -3.90 -9.01 18.42
N LYS A 20 -4.01 -10.25 17.91
CA LYS A 20 -3.42 -10.63 16.63
C LYS A 20 -4.06 -9.89 15.46
N LEU A 21 -5.37 -9.70 15.48
CA LEU A 21 -6.09 -8.93 14.47
C LEU A 21 -5.61 -7.48 14.44
N VAL A 22 -5.60 -6.81 15.60
CA VAL A 22 -5.14 -5.43 15.74
C VAL A 22 -3.67 -5.30 15.30
N ALA A 23 -2.80 -6.19 15.77
CA ALA A 23 -1.39 -6.22 15.37
C ALA A 23 -1.21 -6.40 13.85
N THR A 24 -2.06 -7.23 13.22
CA THR A 24 -2.02 -7.43 11.76
C THR A 24 -2.44 -6.17 11.01
N ILE A 25 -3.55 -5.53 11.41
CA ILE A 25 -4.02 -4.29 10.80
C ILE A 25 -2.97 -3.18 10.96
N VAL A 26 -2.44 -3.00 12.17
CA VAL A 26 -1.38 -2.03 12.45
C VAL A 26 -0.14 -2.33 11.61
N GLY A 27 0.28 -3.60 11.54
CA GLY A 27 1.40 -4.03 10.70
C GLY A 27 1.20 -3.70 9.23
N VAL A 28 0.04 -4.01 8.67
CA VAL A 28 -0.32 -3.68 7.27
C VAL A 28 -0.28 -2.18 7.03
N VAL A 29 -0.87 -1.37 7.92
CA VAL A 29 -0.88 0.09 7.80
C VAL A 29 0.54 0.67 7.88
N VAL A 30 1.35 0.20 8.83
CA VAL A 30 2.75 0.63 8.97
C VAL A 30 3.55 0.26 7.71
N VAL A 31 3.43 -0.98 7.22
CA VAL A 31 4.11 -1.41 5.99
C VAL A 31 3.65 -0.57 4.80
N ALA A 32 2.35 -0.31 4.65
CA ALA A 32 1.82 0.52 3.57
C ALA A 32 2.35 1.97 3.66
N MET A 33 2.42 2.55 4.85
CA MET A 33 2.98 3.89 5.07
C MET A 33 4.48 3.96 4.74
N VAL A 34 5.24 2.96 5.19
CA VAL A 34 6.68 2.84 4.90
C VAL A 34 6.89 2.67 3.40
N LEU A 35 6.20 1.73 2.77
CA LEU A 35 6.30 1.48 1.33
C LEU A 35 5.93 2.73 0.52
N ARG A 36 4.83 3.39 0.86
CA ARG A 36 4.41 4.66 0.22
C ARG A 36 5.47 5.74 0.37
N SER A 37 6.05 5.89 1.56
CA SER A 37 7.11 6.89 1.82
C SER A 37 8.37 6.58 1.02
N VAL A 38 8.82 5.31 1.03
CA VAL A 38 10.01 4.84 0.31
C VAL A 38 9.81 5.04 -1.20
N VAL A 39 8.73 4.54 -1.78
CA VAL A 39 8.50 4.62 -3.22
C VAL A 39 8.33 6.08 -3.67
N ASN A 40 7.61 6.92 -2.92
CA ASN A 40 7.48 8.33 -3.27
C ASN A 40 8.81 9.11 -3.17
N ARG A 41 9.70 8.70 -2.27
CA ARG A 41 11.07 9.25 -2.20
C ARG A 41 11.89 8.80 -3.40
N LEU A 42 11.83 7.52 -3.76
CA LEU A 42 12.55 6.97 -4.93
C LEU A 42 12.07 7.62 -6.23
N LEU A 43 10.75 7.70 -6.44
CA LEU A 43 10.17 8.37 -7.61
C LEU A 43 10.59 9.84 -7.66
N ARG A 44 10.55 10.57 -6.53
CA ARG A 44 11.01 11.96 -6.50
C ARG A 44 12.48 12.07 -6.92
N ARG A 45 13.36 11.21 -6.40
CA ARG A 45 14.79 11.21 -6.77
C ARG A 45 14.99 10.88 -8.25
N PHE A 46 14.28 9.87 -8.75
CA PHE A 46 14.31 9.48 -10.15
C PHE A 46 13.89 10.63 -11.08
N PHE A 47 12.72 11.21 -10.84
CA PHE A 47 12.22 12.30 -11.69
C PHE A 47 13.04 13.59 -11.59
N LEU A 48 13.65 13.89 -10.43
CA LEU A 48 14.60 14.99 -10.31
C LEU A 48 15.84 14.75 -11.19
N SER A 49 16.42 13.55 -11.12
CA SER A 49 17.58 13.20 -11.96
C SER A 49 17.26 13.25 -13.46
N VAL A 50 16.03 12.90 -13.85
CA VAL A 50 15.59 12.99 -15.26
C VAL A 50 15.35 14.44 -15.65
N ALA A 51 14.71 15.23 -14.79
CA ALA A 51 14.45 16.65 -15.04
C ALA A 51 15.75 17.46 -15.19
N ASP A 52 16.80 17.13 -14.44
CA ASP A 52 18.09 17.83 -14.54
C ASP A 52 18.75 17.66 -15.91
N ARG A 53 18.51 16.52 -16.57
CA ARG A 53 19.01 16.22 -17.92
C ARG A 53 18.14 16.80 -19.03
N ALA A 54 17.00 17.41 -18.71
CA ALA A 54 16.09 17.97 -19.71
C ALA A 54 16.64 19.28 -20.29
N PRO A 55 16.86 19.36 -21.63
CA PRO A 55 17.42 20.52 -22.31
C PRO A 55 16.49 21.73 -22.39
N THR A 56 15.16 21.52 -22.33
CA THR A 56 14.17 22.60 -22.47
C THR A 56 13.26 22.74 -21.26
N LEU A 57 12.68 23.94 -21.09
CA LEU A 57 11.70 24.21 -20.03
C LEU A 57 10.41 23.40 -20.22
N GLU A 58 9.99 23.17 -21.46
CA GLU A 58 8.79 22.41 -21.80
C GLU A 58 8.94 20.94 -21.40
N GLU A 59 10.11 20.35 -21.65
CA GLU A 59 10.41 18.98 -21.26
C GLU A 59 10.46 18.81 -19.73
N ARG A 60 11.00 19.80 -19.01
CA ARG A 60 10.92 19.85 -17.54
C ARG A 60 9.47 19.90 -17.03
N ARG A 61 8.60 20.68 -17.69
CA ARG A 61 7.16 20.73 -17.34
C ARG A 61 6.47 19.39 -17.58
N ARG A 62 6.76 18.72 -18.70
CA ARG A 62 6.25 17.37 -19.00
C ARG A 62 6.73 16.33 -17.98
N ILE A 63 7.99 16.40 -17.57
CA ILE A 63 8.51 15.51 -16.52
C ILE A 63 7.80 15.77 -15.18
N ALA A 64 7.52 17.04 -14.84
CA ALA A 64 6.82 17.38 -13.61
C ALA A 64 5.38 16.84 -13.58
N THR A 65 4.65 16.87 -14.71
CA THR A 65 3.30 16.29 -14.78
C THR A 65 3.33 14.77 -14.67
N VAL A 66 4.23 14.09 -15.39
CA VAL A 66 4.41 12.64 -15.27
C VAL A 66 4.80 12.25 -13.84
N SER A 67 5.76 12.95 -13.22
CA SER A 67 6.16 12.73 -11.84
C SER A 67 4.98 12.86 -10.86
N LYS A 68 4.14 13.88 -11.06
CA LYS A 68 2.93 14.07 -10.26
C LYS A 68 1.98 12.88 -10.45
N VAL A 69 1.64 12.52 -11.69
CA VAL A 69 0.72 11.42 -11.98
C VAL A 69 1.26 10.10 -11.41
N SER A 70 2.51 9.72 -11.70
CA SER A 70 3.13 8.48 -11.20
C SER A 70 3.09 8.37 -9.68
N ARG A 71 3.41 9.45 -8.94
CA ARG A 71 3.36 9.44 -7.47
C ARG A 71 1.94 9.27 -6.92
N HIS A 72 0.95 9.89 -7.57
CA HIS A 72 -0.45 9.72 -7.17
C HIS A 72 -0.95 8.32 -7.50
N SER A 73 -0.67 7.79 -8.70
CA SER A 73 -1.05 6.44 -9.11
C SER A 73 -0.46 5.37 -8.19
N VAL A 74 0.85 5.44 -7.88
CA VAL A 74 1.48 4.47 -6.98
C VAL A 74 0.96 4.61 -5.55
N SER A 75 0.75 5.83 -5.07
CA SER A 75 0.14 6.04 -3.74
C SER A 75 -1.26 5.46 -3.67
N ALA A 76 -2.09 5.65 -4.71
CA ALA A 76 -3.42 5.07 -4.80
C ALA A 76 -3.36 3.53 -4.81
N MET A 77 -2.46 2.93 -5.58
CA MET A 77 -2.28 1.48 -5.62
C MET A 77 -1.91 0.91 -4.25
N ILE A 78 -0.96 1.53 -3.54
CA ILE A 78 -0.56 1.08 -2.19
C ILE A 78 -1.73 1.18 -1.20
N ILE A 79 -2.52 2.26 -1.28
CA ILE A 79 -3.69 2.44 -0.41
C ILE A 79 -4.76 1.38 -0.71
N ILE A 80 -5.06 1.12 -1.99
CA ILE A 80 -6.05 0.11 -2.40
C ILE A 80 -5.64 -1.27 -1.90
N VAL A 81 -4.39 -1.68 -2.14
CA VAL A 81 -3.89 -2.98 -1.69
C VAL A 81 -3.87 -3.05 -0.16
N GLY A 82 -3.42 -1.99 0.53
CA GLY A 82 -3.45 -1.93 1.99
C GLY A 82 -4.86 -2.07 2.56
N ALA A 83 -5.84 -1.38 1.96
CA ALA A 83 -7.24 -1.48 2.34
C ALA A 83 -7.79 -2.89 2.12
N MET A 84 -7.48 -3.54 0.98
CA MET A 84 -7.87 -4.92 0.73
C MET A 84 -7.29 -5.88 1.79
N LEU A 85 -6.03 -5.73 2.16
CA LEU A 85 -5.42 -6.56 3.21
C LEU A 85 -6.08 -6.37 4.57
N VAL A 86 -6.48 -5.13 4.92
CA VAL A 86 -7.24 -4.86 6.14
C VAL A 86 -8.64 -5.51 6.09
N LEU A 87 -9.35 -5.38 4.96
CA LEU A 87 -10.64 -6.04 4.76
C LEU A 87 -10.55 -7.56 4.92
N ASN A 88 -9.52 -8.17 4.31
CA ASN A 88 -9.27 -9.61 4.43
C ASN A 88 -8.99 -10.01 5.89
N ALA A 89 -8.25 -9.20 6.65
CA ALA A 89 -7.93 -9.47 8.05
C ALA A 89 -9.19 -9.51 8.94
N ILE A 90 -10.21 -8.70 8.63
CA ILE A 90 -11.51 -8.70 9.35
C ILE A 90 -12.54 -9.68 8.75
N GLY A 91 -12.12 -10.56 7.83
CA GLY A 91 -12.96 -11.62 7.27
C GLY A 91 -13.83 -11.20 6.08
N ILE A 92 -13.62 -10.00 5.51
CA ILE A 92 -14.31 -9.57 4.29
C ILE A 92 -13.56 -10.12 3.08
N SER A 93 -14.29 -10.83 2.20
CA SER A 93 -13.72 -11.39 0.97
C SER A 93 -13.26 -10.28 0.03
N ILE A 94 -11.99 -10.35 -0.38
CA ILE A 94 -11.39 -9.43 -1.36
C ILE A 94 -11.59 -9.89 -2.81
N ALA A 95 -12.13 -11.08 -3.05
CA ALA A 95 -12.26 -11.65 -4.40
C ALA A 95 -13.09 -10.76 -5.36
N PRO A 96 -14.24 -10.19 -4.96
CA PRO A 96 -15.00 -9.28 -5.82
C PRO A 96 -14.23 -8.00 -6.15
N ILE A 97 -13.51 -7.44 -5.16
CA ILE A 97 -12.69 -6.23 -5.34
C ILE A 97 -11.53 -6.53 -6.30
N LEU A 98 -10.88 -7.67 -6.14
CA LEU A 98 -9.78 -8.09 -7.01
C LEU A 98 -10.24 -8.31 -8.45
N GLY A 99 -11.43 -8.91 -8.65
CA GLY A 99 -12.04 -9.05 -9.96
C GLY A 99 -12.32 -7.69 -10.63
N ALA A 100 -12.93 -6.76 -9.89
CA ALA A 100 -13.18 -5.40 -10.37
C ALA A 100 -11.89 -4.64 -10.68
N ALA A 101 -10.87 -4.75 -9.81
CA ALA A 101 -9.56 -4.14 -10.02
C ALA A 101 -8.86 -4.71 -11.26
N GLY A 102 -9.02 -6.01 -11.55
CA GLY A 102 -8.51 -6.65 -12.76
C GLY A 102 -9.12 -6.04 -14.03
N VAL A 103 -10.46 -5.96 -14.11
CA VAL A 103 -11.16 -5.36 -15.26
C VAL A 103 -10.83 -3.87 -15.40
N ALA A 104 -10.81 -3.12 -14.29
CA ALA A 104 -10.42 -1.71 -14.29
C ALA A 104 -8.96 -1.52 -14.76
N GLY A 105 -8.05 -2.39 -14.33
CA GLY A 105 -6.65 -2.38 -14.76
C GLY A 105 -6.50 -2.62 -16.27
N ILE A 106 -7.27 -3.56 -16.82
CA ILE A 106 -7.33 -3.80 -18.26
C ILE A 106 -7.86 -2.57 -19.01
N ALA A 107 -8.94 -1.96 -18.52
CA ALA A 107 -9.52 -0.75 -19.13
C ALA A 107 -8.53 0.43 -19.14
N VAL A 108 -7.84 0.67 -18.03
CA VAL A 108 -6.77 1.68 -17.96
C VAL A 108 -5.61 1.33 -18.90
N GLY A 109 -5.24 0.05 -18.96
CA GLY A 109 -4.18 -0.44 -19.84
C GLY A 109 -4.48 -0.25 -21.32
N PHE A 110 -5.75 -0.37 -21.74
CA PHE A 110 -6.18 -0.06 -23.12
C PHE A 110 -6.30 1.45 -23.36
N GLY A 111 -6.78 2.23 -22.39
CA GLY A 111 -6.91 3.69 -22.54
C GLY A 111 -5.59 4.46 -22.52
N ALA A 112 -4.49 3.82 -22.15
CA ALA A 112 -3.15 4.41 -22.11
C ALA A 112 -2.30 4.18 -23.38
N GLN A 113 -2.82 3.42 -24.35
CA GLN A 113 -2.21 3.12 -25.65
C GLN A 113 -2.64 4.17 -26.68
#